data_AF-A0A645HUM7-F1
#
_entry.id   AF-A0A645HUM7-F1
#
_cell.length_a   1.000
_cell.length_b   1.000
_cell.length_c   1.000
_cell.angle_alpha   90.00
_cell.angle_beta   90.00
_cell.angle_gamma   90.00
#
_symmetry.space_group_name_H-M   'P 1'
#
loop_
_entity.id
_entity.type
_entity.pdbx_description
1 polymer ?
#
loop_
_entity_poly.entity_id
_entity_poly.type
_entity_poly.pdbx_seq_one_letter_code
_entity_poly.pdbx_strand_id
1 'polypeptide(L)'
;MVGREAYHNPWWLARWDAQFYGDAPNDLTRELVEERMVDYMEQEAARYGTHWYAIARHMLGLRNGLPGARRWRQAWSDHRLKHLPACEVMQIARTKPSAAVSAAEAPLHA
;
A
#
# COMPACT_ATOMS: atom_id res chain seq x y z
N MET A 1 -1.42 26.25 4.51
CA MET A 1 -2.08 25.26 3.62
C MET A 1 -1.19 24.03 3.54
N VAL A 2 -1.75 22.82 3.70
CA VAL A 2 -1.02 21.56 3.50
C VAL A 2 -1.31 21.07 2.08
N GLY A 3 -0.27 20.77 1.31
CA GLY A 3 -0.41 20.37 -0.09
C GLY A 3 0.40 19.12 -0.42
N ARG A 4 1.56 19.31 -1.06
CA ARG A 4 2.46 18.25 -1.54
C ARG A 4 2.73 17.16 -0.49
N GLU A 5 3.00 17.56 0.75
CA GLU A 5 3.35 16.61 1.82
C GLU A 5 2.18 15.68 2.19
N ALA A 6 0.94 16.17 2.21
CA ALA A 6 -0.24 15.35 2.48
C ALA A 6 -0.44 14.26 1.42
N TYR A 7 -0.11 14.56 0.17
CA TYR A 7 -0.26 13.60 -0.93
C TYR A 7 0.85 12.55 -0.93
N HIS A 8 2.10 12.97 -0.74
CA HIS A 8 3.23 12.03 -0.82
C HIS A 8 3.47 11.28 0.50
N ASN A 9 3.18 11.86 1.65
CA ASN A 9 3.44 11.24 2.95
C ASN A 9 2.21 11.40 3.86
N PRO A 10 1.06 10.77 3.51
CA PRO A 10 -0.20 11.05 4.20
C PRO A 10 -0.22 10.62 5.67
N TRP A 11 0.65 9.69 6.10
CA TRP A 11 0.47 9.03 7.39
C TRP A 11 0.57 9.96 8.60
N TRP A 12 1.37 11.02 8.54
CA TRP A 12 1.49 11.92 9.69
C TRP A 12 0.15 12.62 10.02
N LEU A 13 -0.75 12.76 9.03
CA LEU A 13 -2.10 13.30 9.24
C LEU A 13 -2.99 12.39 10.09
N ALA A 14 -2.67 11.10 10.23
CA ALA A 14 -3.42 10.21 11.12
C ALA A 14 -3.35 10.66 12.59
N ARG A 15 -2.46 11.59 12.94
CA ARG A 15 -2.28 12.13 14.30
C ARG A 15 -2.85 13.54 14.45
N TRP A 16 -3.35 14.13 13.36
CA TRP A 16 -3.69 15.54 13.29
C TRP A 16 -4.78 15.91 14.30
N ASP A 17 -5.85 15.12 14.34
CA ASP A 17 -6.99 15.41 15.22
C ASP A 17 -6.59 15.43 16.70
N ALA A 18 -5.82 14.43 17.13
CA ALA A 18 -5.29 14.39 18.49
C ALA A 18 -4.29 15.53 18.78
N GLN A 19 -3.49 15.95 17.80
CA GLN A 19 -2.48 17.00 17.99
C GLN A 19 -3.06 18.41 18.04
N PHE A 20 -4.10 18.69 17.25
CA PHE A 20 -4.59 20.06 17.05
C PHE A 20 -5.97 20.32 17.65
N TYR A 21 -6.81 19.29 17.78
CA TYR A 21 -8.19 19.43 18.28
C TYR A 21 -8.41 18.78 19.64
N GLY A 22 -7.41 18.09 20.18
CA GLY A 22 -7.50 17.44 21.50
C GLY A 22 -8.33 16.17 21.51
N ASP A 23 -8.61 15.60 20.33
CA ASP A 23 -9.30 14.32 20.20
C ASP A 23 -8.46 13.18 20.80
N ALA A 24 -9.13 12.08 21.16
CA ALA A 24 -8.43 10.87 21.57
C ALA A 24 -7.57 10.32 20.41
N PRO A 25 -6.40 9.72 20.68
CA PRO A 25 -5.64 9.00 19.66
C PRO A 25 -6.52 7.94 18.98
N ASN A 26 -6.45 7.83 17.66
CA ASN A 26 -7.11 6.75 16.94
C ASN A 26 -6.24 5.50 16.87
N ASP A 27 -6.90 4.35 16.71
CA ASP A 27 -6.26 3.04 16.56
C ASP A 27 -5.98 2.70 15.09
N LEU A 28 -5.83 3.70 14.21
CA LEU A 28 -5.55 3.44 12.80
C LEU A 28 -4.15 2.84 12.64
N THR A 29 -4.10 1.74 11.89
CA THR A 29 -2.86 1.18 11.36
C THR A 29 -2.85 1.35 9.85
N ARG A 30 -1.66 1.32 9.23
CA ARG A 30 -1.56 1.41 7.76
C ARG A 30 -2.21 0.19 7.09
N GLU A 31 -2.16 -0.94 7.77
CA GLU A 31 -2.77 -2.20 7.37
C GLU A 31 -4.30 -2.07 7.35
N LEU A 32 -4.89 -1.49 8.40
CA LEU A 32 -6.32 -1.23 8.47
C LEU A 32 -6.77 -0.22 7.42
N VAL A 33 -5.98 0.84 7.19
CA VAL A 33 -6.27 1.82 6.12
C VAL A 33 -6.19 1.15 4.74
N GLU A 34 -5.20 0.30 4.49
CA GLU A 34 -5.09 -0.48 3.26
C GLU A 34 -6.32 -1.37 3.04
N GLU A 35 -6.77 -2.11 4.06
CA GLU A 35 -7.98 -2.95 4.00
C GLU A 35 -9.22 -2.13 3.65
N ARG A 36 -9.45 -1.02 4.35
CA ARG A 36 -10.59 -0.13 4.08
C ARG A 36 -10.55 0.46 2.67
N MET A 37 -9.36 0.74 2.14
CA MET A 37 -9.20 1.20 0.77
C MET A 37 -9.51 0.10 -0.26
N VAL A 38 -9.19 -1.16 0.05
CA VAL A 38 -9.57 -2.32 -0.79
C VAL A 38 -11.08 -2.49 -0.79
N ASP A 39 -11.73 -2.47 0.37
CA ASP A 39 -13.19 -2.55 0.47
C ASP A 39 -13.87 -1.44 -0.34
N TYR A 40 -13.33 -0.22 -0.27
CA TYR A 40 -13.79 0.91 -1.07
C TYR A 40 -13.60 0.67 -2.58
N MET A 41 -12.46 0.14 -3.01
CA MET A 41 -12.22 -0.19 -4.43
C MET A 41 -13.22 -1.24 -4.95
N GLU A 42 -13.55 -2.25 -4.15
CA GLU A 42 -14.51 -3.29 -4.53
C GLU A 42 -15.93 -2.74 -4.62
N GLN A 43 -16.34 -1.86 -3.70
CA GLN A 43 -17.62 -1.16 -3.76
C GLN A 43 -17.73 -0.26 -5.00
N GLU A 44 -16.68 0.51 -5.31
CA GLU A 44 -16.64 1.38 -6.48
C GLU A 44 -16.66 0.59 -7.80
N ALA A 45 -15.98 -0.56 -7.85
CA ALA A 45 -16.03 -1.46 -8.98
C ALA A 45 -17.44 -2.04 -9.18
N ALA A 46 -18.08 -2.52 -8.12
CA ALA A 46 -19.42 -3.09 -8.18
C ALA A 46 -20.49 -2.05 -8.58
N ARG A 47 -20.35 -0.81 -8.10
CA ARG A 47 -21.35 0.24 -8.31
C ARG A 47 -21.19 0.96 -9.64
N TYR A 48 -19.96 1.20 -10.08
CA TYR A 48 -19.66 2.09 -11.21
C TYR A 48 -18.72 1.48 -12.26
N GLY A 49 -18.20 0.28 -12.05
CA GLY A 49 -17.17 -0.29 -12.91
C GLY A 49 -15.82 0.43 -12.78
N THR A 50 -15.59 1.19 -11.70
CA THR A 50 -14.34 1.92 -11.48
C THR A 50 -13.19 0.94 -11.31
N HIS A 51 -12.18 1.05 -12.16
CA HIS A 51 -10.98 0.23 -12.05
C HIS A 51 -10.17 0.61 -10.79
N TRP A 52 -9.78 -0.38 -9.97
CA TRP A 52 -9.10 -0.17 -8.68
C TRP A 52 -7.88 0.76 -8.77
N TYR A 53 -7.08 0.65 -9.84
CA TYR A 53 -5.89 1.49 -10.05
C TYR A 53 -6.17 2.99 -10.08
N ALA A 54 -7.37 3.42 -10.51
CA ALA A 54 -7.77 4.83 -10.48
C ALA A 54 -7.75 5.40 -9.05
N ILE A 55 -8.02 4.54 -8.06
CA ILE A 55 -8.02 4.84 -6.63
C ILE A 55 -6.63 4.56 -6.03
N ALA A 56 -6.07 3.36 -6.27
CA ALA A 56 -4.84 2.91 -5.62
C ALA A 56 -3.63 3.82 -5.88
N ARG A 57 -3.56 4.46 -7.05
CA ARG A 57 -2.48 5.42 -7.37
C ARG A 57 -2.39 6.60 -6.39
N HIS A 58 -3.48 6.93 -5.70
CA HIS A 58 -3.56 8.01 -4.73
C HIS A 58 -3.15 7.58 -3.30
N MET A 59 -3.09 6.29 -3.02
CA MET A 59 -2.64 5.78 -1.71
C MET A 59 -1.16 5.35 -1.70
N LEU A 60 -0.42 5.52 -2.80
CA LEU A 60 0.96 5.02 -2.91
C LEU A 60 1.94 5.62 -1.89
N GLY A 61 1.60 6.76 -1.29
CA GLY A 61 2.36 7.39 -0.21
C GLY A 61 2.17 6.75 1.17
N LEU A 62 1.17 5.88 1.36
CA LEU A 62 0.75 5.36 2.67
C LEU A 62 1.91 4.74 3.46
N ARG A 63 2.76 3.95 2.79
CA ARG A 63 3.90 3.25 3.40
C ARG A 63 5.24 3.97 3.23
N ASN A 64 5.27 5.27 2.89
CA ASN A 64 6.53 5.97 2.68
C ASN A 64 7.46 5.93 3.90
N GLY A 65 8.75 5.74 3.63
CA GLY A 65 9.79 5.61 4.66
C GLY A 65 9.84 4.25 5.39
N LEU A 66 8.95 3.30 5.09
CA LEU A 66 8.92 2.01 5.78
C LEU A 66 9.72 0.90 5.05
N PRO A 67 10.30 -0.07 5.79
CA PRO A 67 10.80 -1.30 5.20
C PRO A 67 9.72 -2.00 4.35
N GLY A 68 10.08 -2.47 3.15
CA GLY A 68 9.15 -3.12 2.23
C GLY A 68 8.25 -2.18 1.41
N ALA A 69 8.26 -0.87 1.66
CA ALA A 69 7.42 0.10 0.95
C ALA A 69 7.61 0.10 -0.57
N ARG A 70 8.83 -0.14 -1.05
CA ARG A 70 9.13 -0.26 -2.48
C ARG A 70 8.35 -1.40 -3.13
N ARG A 71 8.40 -2.60 -2.54
CA ARG A 71 7.70 -3.79 -3.06
C ARG A 71 6.19 -3.59 -3.00
N TRP A 72 5.70 -3.03 -1.90
CA TRP A 72 4.30 -2.68 -1.75
C TRP A 72 3.83 -1.74 -2.87
N ARG A 73 4.58 -0.67 -3.15
CA ARG A 73 4.30 0.23 -4.28
C ARG A 73 4.38 -0.48 -5.64
N GLN A 74 5.33 -1.40 -5.82
CA GLN A 74 5.45 -2.17 -7.06
C GLN A 74 4.19 -3.01 -7.31
N ALA A 75 3.68 -3.74 -6.32
CA ALA A 75 2.44 -4.51 -6.47
C ALA A 75 1.26 -3.61 -6.88
N TRP A 76 1.05 -2.48 -6.18
CA TRP A 76 -0.05 -1.56 -6.46
C TRP A 76 0.11 -0.73 -7.75
N SER A 77 1.28 -0.75 -8.39
CA SER A 77 1.53 -0.05 -9.67
C SER A 77 1.82 -0.96 -10.85
N ASP A 78 1.92 -2.27 -10.64
CA ASP A 78 2.23 -3.21 -11.70
C ASP A 78 1.04 -3.38 -12.66
N HIS A 79 1.26 -2.94 -13.92
CA HIS A 79 0.32 -3.15 -15.01
C HIS A 79 -0.10 -4.61 -15.20
N ARG A 80 0.78 -5.58 -14.89
CA ARG A 80 0.50 -7.01 -15.02
C ARG A 80 -0.56 -7.47 -14.04
N LEU A 81 -0.75 -6.78 -12.91
CA LEU A 81 -1.72 -7.15 -11.87
C LEU A 81 -3.08 -6.46 -12.06
N LYS A 82 -3.24 -5.58 -13.04
CA LYS A 82 -4.48 -4.80 -13.24
C LYS A 82 -5.71 -5.64 -13.58
N HIS A 83 -5.51 -6.86 -14.11
CA HIS A 83 -6.59 -7.79 -14.39
C HIS A 83 -7.10 -8.51 -13.12
N LEU A 84 -6.38 -8.42 -12.01
CA LEU A 84 -6.78 -9.04 -10.74
C LEU A 84 -7.68 -8.11 -9.93
N PRO A 85 -8.56 -8.65 -9.07
CA PRO A 85 -9.31 -7.87 -8.11
C PRO A 85 -8.38 -7.24 -7.06
N ALA A 86 -8.84 -6.14 -6.44
CA ALA A 86 -8.03 -5.36 -5.50
C ALA A 86 -7.57 -6.19 -4.28
N CYS A 87 -8.40 -7.10 -3.78
CA CYS A 87 -8.06 -7.99 -2.67
C CYS A 87 -6.87 -8.93 -2.99
N GLU A 88 -6.79 -9.46 -4.21
CA GLU A 88 -5.64 -10.29 -4.64
C GLU A 88 -4.36 -9.45 -4.76
N VAL A 89 -4.46 -8.23 -5.28
CA VAL A 89 -3.31 -7.30 -5.33
C VAL A 89 -2.80 -7.00 -3.93
N MET A 90 -3.69 -6.79 -2.96
CA MET A 90 -3.31 -6.60 -1.55
C MET A 90 -2.57 -7.81 -0.98
N GLN A 91 -3.04 -9.03 -1.24
CA GLN A 91 -2.36 -10.26 -0.79
C GLN A 91 -0.93 -10.36 -1.36
N ILE A 92 -0.77 -10.06 -2.66
CA ILE A 92 0.55 -10.01 -3.31
C ILE A 92 1.44 -8.93 -2.66
N ALA A 93 0.88 -7.75 -2.39
CA ALA A 93 1.59 -6.63 -1.78
C ALA A 93 2.05 -6.93 -0.34
N ARG A 94 1.30 -7.74 0.41
CA ARG A 94 1.59 -8.16 1.79
C ARG A 94 2.50 -9.38 1.89
N THR A 95 2.64 -10.16 0.83
CA THR A 95 3.55 -11.30 0.80
C THR A 95 4.99 -10.85 1.02
N LYS A 96 5.59 -11.25 2.15
CA LYS A 96 7.02 -11.09 2.42
C LYS A 96 7.81 -11.86 1.35
N PRO A 97 8.90 -11.32 0.79
CA PRO A 97 9.76 -12.10 -0.09
C PRO A 97 10.26 -13.33 0.68
N SER A 98 10.05 -14.52 0.11
CA SER A 98 10.66 -15.74 0.62
C SER A 98 12.19 -15.57 0.59
N ALA A 99 12.85 -15.85 1.71
CA ALA A 99 14.31 -15.88 1.79
C ALA A 99 14.83 -17.16 1.12
N ALA A 100 14.67 -17.29 -0.19
CA ALA A 100 15.17 -18.42 -0.96
C ALA A 100 15.43 -18.03 -2.40
N VAL A 101 16.59 -17.41 -2.66
CA VAL A 101 17.61 -17.83 -3.64
C VAL A 101 18.92 -17.11 -3.24
N SER A 102 19.70 -17.72 -2.36
CA SER A 102 21.13 -17.39 -2.17
C SER A 102 21.88 -18.69 -1.87
N ALA A 103 21.85 -19.61 -2.82
CA ALA A 103 22.71 -20.78 -2.83
C ALA A 103 22.68 -21.38 -4.25
N ALA A 104 23.42 -20.78 -5.18
CA ALA A 104 23.97 -21.46 -6.36
C ALA A 104 24.73 -20.44 -7.22
N GLU A 105 26.02 -20.25 -6.92
CA GLU A 105 27.08 -20.26 -7.94
C GLU A 105 28.44 -20.15 -7.25
N ALA A 106 28.99 -21.31 -6.90
CA ALA A 106 30.42 -21.52 -6.87
C ALA A 106 30.69 -22.98 -7.23
N PRO A 107 31.07 -23.30 -8.48
CA PRO A 107 31.87 -24.47 -8.73
C PRO A 107 33.33 -24.10 -8.48
N LEU A 108 33.84 -24.70 -7.42
CA LEU A 108 35.20 -25.14 -7.24
C LEU A 108 35.75 -25.72 -8.55
N HIS A 109 36.74 -25.07 -9.16
CA HIS A 109 37.71 -25.75 -10.01
C HIS A 109 39.12 -25.35 -9.58
N ALA A 110 39.91 -26.39 -9.41
CA ALA A 110 41.26 -26.47 -8.85
C ALA A 110 42.31 -25.67 -9.62
#